data_AF-A0A3P7JBU3-F1
#
_entry.id   AF-A0A3P7JBU3-F1
#
_cell.length_a   1.000
_cell.length_b   1.000
_cell.length_c   1.000
_cell.angle_alpha   90.00
_cell.angle_beta   90.00
_cell.angle_gamma   90.00
#
_symmetry.space_group_name_H-M   'P 1'
#
loop_
_entity.id
_entity.type
_entity.pdbx_description
1 polymer ?
#
loop_
_entity_poly.entity_id
_entity_poly.type
_entity_poly.pdbx_seq_one_letter_code
_entity_poly.pdbx_strand_id
1 'polypeptide(L)'
;MLIESKIASLEKELKDLKWSAEEKETLCQKRVESTRDRDRSNLEKARLHGQLEEVEKKINEAKLALSSKEMKQAEKLYHDVMVDRIITQEMIADLEKYMQCLDISIIQFHTEKMAAINSILDDLWRKVYNGSDIQTIRIKSECVTSTEKRKAYDYRVVMIVNDGVELDMRDRCSAGQKMLACILIRIALADVFGGMCSIIALDEPTTNLDAIKVHHIAAMLNSLVAVRRRGYSTSDGQKKPFQMIIITHDDHLVDKLMIGSKPEFIYVLEKDSYGISHVKRQFSDGKRPDGVMASWAAAASSLTPLSRDACEEHFECRDCGY
;
A
#
# COMPACT_ATOMS: atom_id res chain seq x y z
N MET A 1 -5.23 -34.38 -146.14
CA MET A 1 -6.24 -35.17 -145.40
C MET A 1 -5.85 -35.49 -143.95
N LEU A 2 -4.77 -36.21 -143.62
CA LEU A 2 -4.46 -36.56 -142.20
C LEU A 2 -3.76 -35.45 -141.39
N ILE A 3 -2.98 -34.59 -142.04
CA ILE A 3 -2.26 -33.49 -141.37
C ILE A 3 -3.20 -32.33 -141.09
N GLU A 4 -4.10 -32.00 -142.01
CA GLU A 4 -5.10 -30.93 -141.83
C GLU A 4 -6.10 -31.24 -140.71
N SER A 5 -6.49 -32.51 -140.52
CA SER A 5 -7.39 -32.86 -139.41
C SER A 5 -6.70 -32.77 -138.05
N LYS A 6 -5.38 -33.01 -138.01
CA LYS A 6 -4.57 -32.95 -136.78
C LYS A 6 -4.19 -31.51 -136.44
N ILE A 7 -3.92 -30.68 -137.45
CA ILE A 7 -3.79 -29.23 -137.29
C ILE A 7 -5.12 -28.65 -136.81
N ALA A 8 -6.26 -29.05 -137.40
CA ALA A 8 -7.57 -28.58 -136.95
C ALA A 8 -7.92 -29.06 -135.53
N SER A 9 -7.54 -30.27 -135.12
CA SER A 9 -7.77 -30.72 -133.74
C SER A 9 -6.85 -30.01 -132.74
N LEU A 10 -5.58 -29.79 -133.10
CA LEU A 10 -4.62 -29.07 -132.26
C LEU A 10 -4.92 -27.57 -132.20
N GLU A 11 -5.38 -26.94 -133.27
CA GLU A 11 -5.86 -25.55 -133.26
C GLU A 11 -7.14 -25.40 -132.45
N LYS A 12 -8.00 -26.44 -132.43
CA LYS A 12 -9.19 -26.48 -131.57
C LYS A 12 -8.81 -26.66 -130.10
N GLU A 13 -7.88 -27.56 -129.79
CA GLU A 13 -7.33 -27.73 -128.44
C GLU A 13 -6.57 -26.46 -127.96
N LEU A 14 -5.85 -25.77 -128.84
CA LEU A 14 -5.14 -24.51 -128.54
C LEU A 14 -6.10 -23.33 -128.31
N LYS A 15 -7.27 -23.36 -128.97
CA LYS A 15 -8.31 -22.34 -128.83
C LYS A 15 -9.19 -22.56 -127.59
N ASP A 16 -9.37 -23.83 -127.20
CA ASP A 16 -10.01 -24.23 -125.94
C ASP A 16 -9.07 -24.05 -124.74
N LEU A 17 -7.75 -24.18 -124.92
CA LEU A 17 -6.71 -23.70 -123.99
C LEU A 17 -6.53 -22.17 -124.08
N LYS A 18 -7.63 -21.42 -124.02
CA LYS A 18 -7.57 -20.04 -123.54
C LYS A 18 -7.36 -20.09 -122.03
N TRP A 19 -6.09 -20.22 -121.62
CA TRP A 19 -5.71 -19.87 -120.26
C TRP A 19 -6.04 -18.40 -120.06
N SER A 20 -7.20 -18.12 -119.47
CA SER A 20 -7.68 -16.76 -119.32
C SER A 20 -6.70 -16.00 -118.44
N ALA A 21 -6.24 -14.83 -118.90
CA ALA A 21 -5.44 -13.94 -118.07
C ALA A 21 -6.18 -13.63 -116.76
N GLU A 22 -7.52 -13.56 -116.78
CA GLU A 22 -8.38 -13.41 -115.60
C GLU A 22 -8.30 -14.60 -114.62
N GLU A 23 -8.17 -15.85 -115.09
CA GLU A 23 -8.06 -17.02 -114.20
C GLU A 23 -6.68 -17.09 -113.52
N LYS A 24 -5.62 -16.69 -114.23
CA LYS A 24 -4.28 -16.53 -113.64
C LYS A 24 -4.25 -15.37 -112.65
N GLU A 25 -4.91 -14.27 -112.99
CA GLU A 25 -4.98 -13.06 -112.17
C GLU A 25 -5.82 -13.27 -110.91
N THR A 26 -6.95 -13.97 -111.00
CA THR A 26 -7.77 -14.36 -109.83
C THR A 26 -7.07 -15.37 -108.93
N LEU A 27 -6.32 -16.33 -109.47
CA LEU A 27 -5.48 -17.24 -108.68
C LEU A 27 -4.30 -16.49 -108.02
N CYS A 28 -3.68 -15.53 -108.73
CA CYS A 28 -2.67 -14.64 -108.15
C CYS A 28 -3.27 -13.76 -107.04
N GLN A 29 -4.47 -13.20 -107.23
CA GLN A 29 -5.19 -12.42 -106.21
C GLN A 29 -5.52 -13.28 -104.99
N LYS A 30 -6.08 -14.50 -105.17
CA LYS A 30 -6.31 -15.45 -104.07
C LYS A 30 -5.03 -15.83 -103.34
N ARG A 31 -3.91 -15.97 -104.07
CA ARG A 31 -2.60 -16.23 -103.45
C ARG A 31 -2.12 -15.05 -102.63
N VAL A 32 -2.25 -13.83 -103.14
CA VAL A 32 -1.90 -12.60 -102.42
C VAL A 32 -2.79 -12.41 -101.19
N GLU A 33 -4.08 -12.67 -101.30
CA GLU A 33 -5.05 -12.58 -100.20
C GLU A 33 -4.80 -13.66 -99.14
N SER A 34 -4.58 -14.91 -99.53
CA SER A 34 -4.19 -15.98 -98.62
C SER A 34 -2.83 -15.73 -97.95
N THR A 35 -1.89 -15.09 -98.66
CA THR A 35 -0.61 -14.66 -98.08
C THR A 35 -0.81 -13.53 -97.06
N ARG A 36 -1.67 -12.54 -97.36
CA ARG A 36 -2.05 -11.47 -96.43
C ARG A 36 -2.75 -12.00 -95.18
N ASP A 37 -3.67 -12.93 -95.32
CA ASP A 37 -4.35 -13.56 -94.19
C ASP A 37 -3.38 -14.39 -93.34
N ARG A 38 -2.46 -15.10 -93.98
CA ARG A 38 -1.38 -15.80 -93.28
C ARG A 38 -0.48 -14.84 -92.52
N ASP A 39 -0.07 -13.73 -93.14
CA ASP A 39 0.77 -12.71 -92.51
C ASP A 39 0.03 -12.02 -91.36
N ARG A 40 -1.26 -11.74 -91.51
CA ARG A 40 -2.13 -11.21 -90.44
C ARG A 40 -2.25 -12.19 -89.27
N SER A 41 -2.47 -13.47 -89.56
CA SER A 41 -2.55 -14.52 -88.53
C SER A 41 -1.21 -14.73 -87.83
N ASN A 42 -0.10 -14.63 -88.56
CA ASN A 42 1.26 -14.68 -87.99
C ASN A 42 1.54 -13.48 -87.07
N LEU A 43 1.10 -12.28 -87.46
CA LEU A 43 1.22 -11.06 -86.66
C LEU A 43 0.42 -11.16 -85.35
N GLU A 44 -0.80 -11.68 -85.44
CA GLU A 44 -1.65 -11.91 -84.26
C GLU A 44 -1.07 -13.01 -83.36
N LYS A 45 -0.51 -14.09 -83.94
CA LYS A 45 0.24 -15.09 -83.19
C LYS A 45 1.43 -14.46 -82.45
N ALA A 46 2.22 -13.61 -83.12
CA ALA A 46 3.35 -12.94 -82.50
C ALA A 46 2.92 -12.00 -81.37
N ARG A 47 1.82 -11.26 -81.56
CA ARG A 47 1.22 -10.39 -80.54
C ARG A 47 0.78 -11.19 -79.31
N LEU A 48 0.00 -12.26 -79.51
CA LEU A 48 -0.46 -13.12 -78.43
C LEU A 48 0.70 -13.84 -77.74
N HIS A 49 1.74 -14.23 -78.49
CA HIS A 49 2.94 -14.84 -77.93
C HIS A 49 3.69 -13.87 -77.00
N GLY A 50 3.89 -12.62 -77.42
CA GLY A 50 4.51 -11.60 -76.57
C GLY A 50 3.68 -11.27 -75.32
N GLN A 51 2.34 -11.24 -75.43
CA GLN A 51 1.46 -11.09 -74.26
C GLN A 51 1.57 -12.29 -73.31
N LEU A 52 1.69 -13.50 -73.85
CA LEU A 52 1.84 -14.72 -73.08
C LEU A 52 3.19 -14.73 -72.34
N GLU A 53 4.29 -14.38 -73.01
CA GLU A 53 5.61 -14.23 -72.39
C GLU A 53 5.59 -13.17 -71.26
N GLU A 54 4.90 -12.04 -71.44
CA GLU A 54 4.81 -11.00 -70.41
C GLU A 54 4.03 -11.49 -69.18
N VAL A 55 2.92 -12.18 -69.39
CA VAL A 55 2.12 -12.79 -68.31
C VAL A 55 2.94 -13.87 -67.60
N GLU A 56 3.64 -14.71 -68.34
CA GLU A 56 4.47 -15.78 -67.82
C GLU A 56 5.65 -15.23 -66.99
N LYS A 57 6.25 -14.12 -67.43
CA LYS A 57 7.24 -13.37 -66.66
C LYS A 57 6.67 -12.84 -65.34
N LYS A 58 5.49 -12.19 -65.37
CA LYS A 58 4.80 -11.70 -64.15
C LYS A 58 4.47 -12.83 -63.18
N ILE A 59 4.04 -13.98 -63.70
CA ILE A 59 3.77 -15.19 -62.89
C ILE A 59 5.06 -15.66 -62.23
N ASN A 60 6.18 -15.70 -62.96
CA ASN A 60 7.46 -16.14 -62.42
C ASN A 60 8.01 -15.16 -61.37
N GLU A 61 7.88 -13.86 -61.59
CA GLU A 61 8.24 -12.82 -60.61
C GLU A 61 7.40 -12.95 -59.33
N ALA A 62 6.08 -13.14 -59.45
CA ALA A 62 5.19 -13.34 -58.32
C ALA A 62 5.51 -14.64 -57.55
N LYS A 63 5.81 -15.74 -58.26
CA LYS A 63 6.25 -17.00 -57.65
C LYS A 63 7.56 -16.85 -56.91
N LEU A 64 8.52 -16.12 -57.47
CA LEU A 64 9.80 -15.84 -56.82
C LEU A 64 9.59 -14.99 -55.55
N ALA A 65 8.76 -13.96 -55.61
CA ALA A 65 8.41 -13.14 -54.45
C ALA A 65 7.72 -13.97 -53.36
N LEU A 66 6.75 -14.82 -53.70
CA LEU A 66 6.11 -15.76 -52.76
C LEU A 66 7.08 -16.81 -52.21
N SER A 67 8.12 -17.15 -52.98
CA SER A 67 9.14 -18.10 -52.55
C SER A 67 10.16 -17.50 -51.59
N SER A 68 10.16 -16.18 -51.40
CA SER A 68 11.04 -15.49 -50.47
C SER A 68 10.85 -16.05 -49.05
N LYS A 69 11.93 -16.03 -48.28
CA LYS A 69 11.91 -16.54 -46.91
C LYS A 69 10.97 -15.72 -46.03
N GLU A 70 10.89 -14.40 -46.25
CA GLU A 70 9.99 -13.53 -45.50
C GLU A 70 8.52 -13.86 -45.80
N MET A 71 8.14 -14.03 -47.06
CA MET A 71 6.74 -14.32 -47.44
C MET A 71 6.27 -15.70 -46.97
N LYS A 72 7.17 -16.70 -46.98
CA LYS A 72 6.87 -18.03 -46.43
C LYS A 72 6.71 -18.04 -44.92
N GLN A 73 7.42 -17.16 -44.21
CA GLN A 73 7.37 -17.06 -42.74
C GLN A 73 6.36 -16.01 -42.26
N ALA A 74 5.79 -15.20 -43.15
CA ALA A 74 4.92 -14.08 -42.81
C ALA A 74 3.73 -14.48 -41.94
N GLU A 75 3.07 -15.59 -42.25
CA GLU A 75 1.93 -16.09 -41.46
C GLU A 75 2.35 -16.46 -40.04
N LYS A 76 3.48 -17.18 -39.90
CA LYS A 76 4.02 -17.56 -38.61
C LYS A 76 4.45 -16.32 -37.79
N LEU A 77 5.19 -15.41 -38.42
CA LEU A 77 5.64 -14.16 -37.77
C LEU A 77 4.45 -13.30 -37.34
N TYR A 78 3.42 -13.20 -38.18
CA TYR A 78 2.18 -12.51 -37.85
C TYR A 78 1.49 -13.16 -36.65
N HIS A 79 1.37 -14.49 -36.65
CA HIS A 79 0.78 -15.23 -35.55
C HIS A 79 1.56 -15.02 -34.24
N ASP A 80 2.89 -15.14 -34.27
CA ASP A 80 3.76 -14.95 -33.10
C ASP A 80 3.60 -13.52 -32.53
N VAL A 81 3.65 -12.49 -33.39
CA VAL A 81 3.45 -11.08 -32.98
C VAL A 81 2.04 -10.84 -32.44
N MET A 82 1.02 -11.47 -33.02
CA MET A 82 -0.36 -11.36 -32.55
C MET A 82 -0.55 -11.98 -31.18
N VAL A 83 0.06 -13.15 -30.93
CA VAL A 83 0.07 -13.79 -29.61
C VAL A 83 0.75 -12.89 -28.58
N ASP A 84 1.96 -12.39 -28.89
CA ASP A 84 2.69 -11.48 -28.00
C ASP A 84 1.88 -10.21 -27.69
N ARG A 85 1.22 -9.64 -28.70
CA ARG A 85 0.36 -8.47 -28.52
C ARG A 85 -0.80 -8.77 -27.58
N ILE A 86 -1.51 -9.88 -27.77
CA ILE A 86 -2.65 -10.27 -26.92
C ILE A 86 -2.17 -10.49 -25.48
N ILE A 87 -1.09 -11.26 -25.29
CA ILE A 87 -0.52 -11.51 -23.97
C ILE A 87 -0.12 -10.19 -23.29
N THR A 88 0.54 -9.30 -24.01
CA THR A 88 0.95 -7.99 -23.47
C THR A 88 -0.25 -7.15 -23.05
N GLN A 89 -1.34 -7.17 -23.83
CA GLN A 89 -2.58 -6.47 -23.48
C GLN A 89 -3.21 -7.02 -22.20
N GLU A 90 -3.30 -8.34 -22.06
CA GLU A 90 -3.81 -8.97 -20.83
C GLU A 90 -2.91 -8.67 -19.63
N MET A 91 -1.58 -8.70 -19.80
CA MET A 91 -0.62 -8.35 -18.75
C MET A 91 -0.80 -6.91 -18.27
N ILE A 92 -1.02 -5.95 -19.18
CA ILE A 92 -1.30 -4.56 -18.81
C ILE A 92 -2.59 -4.48 -17.99
N ALA A 93 -3.66 -5.15 -18.42
CA ALA A 93 -4.94 -5.16 -17.72
C ALA A 93 -4.82 -5.77 -16.31
N ASP A 94 -4.01 -6.81 -16.14
CA ASP A 94 -3.77 -7.42 -14.83
C ASP A 94 -2.91 -6.54 -13.91
N LEU A 95 -1.88 -5.88 -14.45
CA LEU A 95 -1.09 -4.90 -13.68
C LEU A 95 -1.96 -3.74 -13.18
N GLU A 96 -2.87 -3.24 -14.02
CA GLU A 96 -3.82 -2.19 -13.61
C GLU A 96 -4.73 -2.66 -12.46
N LYS A 97 -5.25 -3.90 -12.52
CA LYS A 97 -6.03 -4.49 -11.42
C LYS A 97 -5.21 -4.63 -10.15
N TYR A 98 -3.96 -5.09 -10.24
CA TYR A 98 -3.09 -5.23 -9.07
C TYR A 98 -2.76 -3.88 -8.42
N MET A 99 -2.52 -2.85 -9.23
CA MET A 99 -2.32 -1.49 -8.72
C MET A 99 -3.55 -0.99 -7.95
N GLN A 100 -4.75 -1.15 -8.52
CA GLN A 100 -5.99 -0.75 -7.85
C GLN A 100 -6.25 -1.54 -6.57
N CYS A 101 -6.03 -2.86 -6.61
CA CYS A 101 -6.21 -3.73 -5.45
C CYS A 101 -5.24 -3.36 -4.31
N LEU A 102 -3.99 -3.04 -4.64
CA LEU A 102 -3.00 -2.59 -3.68
C LEU A 102 -3.40 -1.26 -3.03
N ASP A 103 -3.85 -0.29 -3.83
CA ASP A 103 -4.31 1.01 -3.32
C ASP A 103 -5.48 0.86 -2.35
N ILE A 104 -6.48 0.05 -2.71
CA ILE A 104 -7.64 -0.25 -1.84
C ILE A 104 -7.17 -0.92 -0.54
N SER A 105 -6.29 -1.91 -0.66
CA SER A 105 -5.77 -2.67 0.49
C SER A 105 -4.99 -1.79 1.46
N ILE A 106 -4.20 -0.83 0.96
CA ILE A 106 -3.45 0.12 1.80
C ILE A 106 -4.41 1.03 2.57
N ILE A 107 -5.44 1.57 1.89
CA ILE A 107 -6.43 2.45 2.52
C ILE A 107 -7.23 1.69 3.58
N GLN A 108 -7.65 0.47 3.27
CA GLN A 108 -8.37 -0.40 4.18
C GLN A 108 -7.52 -0.73 5.41
N PHE A 109 -6.27 -1.16 5.21
CA PHE A 109 -5.32 -1.44 6.29
C PHE A 109 -5.14 -0.22 7.20
N HIS A 110 -4.94 0.97 6.63
CA HIS A 110 -4.81 2.20 7.40
C HIS A 110 -6.06 2.49 8.24
N THR A 111 -7.25 2.40 7.64
CA THR A 111 -8.54 2.63 8.31
C THR A 111 -8.75 1.66 9.47
N GLU A 112 -8.51 0.37 9.24
CA GLU A 112 -8.61 -0.67 10.26
C GLU A 112 -7.63 -0.43 11.42
N LYS A 113 -6.39 -0.05 11.12
CA LYS A 113 -5.38 0.24 12.15
C LYS A 113 -5.73 1.48 12.96
N MET A 114 -6.23 2.55 12.34
CA MET A 114 -6.70 3.74 13.05
C MET A 114 -7.90 3.43 13.97
N ALA A 115 -8.84 2.60 13.50
CA ALA A 115 -9.96 2.15 14.32
C ALA A 115 -9.48 1.32 15.54
N ALA A 116 -8.54 0.39 15.33
CA ALA A 116 -7.96 -0.41 16.41
C ALA A 116 -7.23 0.47 17.45
N ILE A 117 -6.43 1.44 17.01
CA ILE A 117 -5.74 2.40 17.90
C ILE A 117 -6.77 3.17 18.73
N ASN A 118 -7.80 3.72 18.08
CA ASN A 118 -8.83 4.50 18.76
C ASN A 118 -9.65 3.68 19.75
N SER A 119 -9.89 2.39 19.46
CA SER A 119 -10.55 1.49 20.40
C SER A 119 -9.73 1.27 21.66
N ILE A 120 -8.42 1.01 21.53
CA ILE A 120 -7.53 0.82 22.69
C ILE A 120 -7.38 2.14 23.46
N LEU A 121 -7.28 3.26 22.74
CA LEU A 121 -7.11 4.57 23.34
C LEU A 121 -8.34 4.99 24.15
N ASP A 122 -9.55 4.76 23.65
CA ASP A 122 -10.81 5.02 24.36
C ASP A 122 -10.87 4.22 25.67
N ASP A 123 -10.56 2.93 25.59
CA ASP A 123 -10.51 2.00 26.71
C ASP A 123 -9.51 2.42 27.79
N LEU A 124 -8.28 2.76 27.39
CA LEU A 124 -7.22 3.18 28.30
C LEU A 124 -7.54 4.53 28.93
N TRP A 125 -8.03 5.48 28.15
CA TRP A 125 -8.37 6.81 28.65
C TRP A 125 -9.43 6.72 29.74
N ARG A 126 -10.54 6.02 29.49
CA ARG A 126 -11.63 5.85 30.48
C ARG A 126 -11.20 5.16 31.77
N LYS A 127 -10.21 4.27 31.71
CA LYS A 127 -9.70 3.52 32.88
C LYS A 127 -8.65 4.29 33.68
N VAL A 128 -7.93 5.22 33.03
CA VAL A 128 -6.77 5.88 33.62
C VAL A 128 -7.05 7.33 33.97
N TYR A 129 -7.82 8.06 33.16
CA TYR A 129 -8.15 9.45 33.39
C TYR A 129 -9.33 9.58 34.37
N ASN A 130 -9.11 10.27 35.49
CA ASN A 130 -10.11 10.44 36.55
C ASN A 130 -10.86 11.78 36.48
N GLY A 131 -10.58 12.62 35.48
CA GLY A 131 -11.26 13.90 35.32
C GLY A 131 -12.63 13.75 34.65
N SER A 132 -13.56 14.63 34.97
CA SER A 132 -14.93 14.64 34.41
C SER A 132 -15.08 15.53 33.16
N ASP A 133 -14.04 16.25 32.78
CA ASP A 133 -14.04 17.22 31.67
C ASP A 133 -13.87 16.57 30.28
N ILE A 134 -13.12 15.46 30.20
CA ILE A 134 -12.84 14.75 28.95
C ILE A 134 -13.27 13.30 29.06
N GLN A 135 -14.26 12.90 28.26
CA GLN A 135 -14.79 11.54 28.26
C GLN A 135 -13.83 10.54 27.59
N THR A 136 -13.24 10.94 26.46
CA THR A 136 -12.32 10.11 25.68
C THR A 136 -11.50 10.96 24.71
N ILE A 137 -10.46 10.37 24.15
CA ILE A 137 -9.61 10.99 23.12
C ILE A 137 -9.47 10.04 21.93
N ARG A 138 -9.29 10.61 20.73
CA ARG A 138 -9.16 9.87 19.47
C ARG A 138 -8.15 10.53 18.54
N ILE A 139 -7.53 9.74 17.69
CA ILE A 139 -6.74 10.22 16.56
C ILE A 139 -7.65 10.23 15.33
N LYS A 140 -7.80 11.39 14.72
CA LYS A 140 -8.46 11.56 13.43
C LYS A 140 -7.39 11.59 12.34
N SER A 141 -7.66 10.89 11.26
CA SER A 141 -6.86 10.88 10.04
C SER A 141 -7.73 11.34 8.88
N GLU A 142 -7.36 12.45 8.26
CA GLU A 142 -8.09 13.04 7.13
C GLU A 142 -7.22 12.95 5.88
N CYS A 143 -7.80 12.42 4.80
CA CYS A 143 -7.09 12.35 3.52
C CYS A 143 -7.05 13.75 2.91
N VAL A 144 -5.84 14.27 2.68
CA VAL A 144 -5.65 15.52 1.97
C VAL A 144 -5.93 15.26 0.49
N THR A 145 -6.86 16.02 -0.10
CA THR A 145 -7.11 15.98 -1.54
C THR A 145 -5.92 16.59 -2.27
N SER A 146 -4.95 15.75 -2.62
CA SER A 146 -3.83 16.09 -3.48
C SER A 146 -4.05 15.52 -4.88
N THR A 147 -3.67 16.28 -5.91
CA THR A 147 -3.59 15.86 -7.32
C THR A 147 -2.43 14.89 -7.58
N GLU A 148 -1.59 14.62 -6.58
CA GLU A 148 -0.46 13.70 -6.70
C GLU A 148 -0.88 12.22 -6.57
N LYS A 149 -0.11 11.34 -7.21
CA LYS A 149 -0.27 9.87 -7.10
C LYS A 149 -0.10 9.34 -5.67
N ARG A 150 0.50 10.13 -4.77
CA ARG A 150 0.71 9.75 -3.37
C ARG A 150 -0.41 10.31 -2.49
N LYS A 151 -1.11 9.44 -1.77
CA LYS A 151 -2.09 9.85 -0.76
C LYS A 151 -1.36 10.47 0.44
N ALA A 152 -1.78 11.66 0.85
CA ALA A 152 -1.30 12.35 2.04
C ALA A 152 -2.41 12.36 3.10
N TYR A 153 -2.03 12.21 4.36
CA TYR A 153 -2.95 12.18 5.50
C TYR A 153 -2.53 13.19 6.55
N ASP A 154 -3.50 14.00 6.98
CA ASP A 154 -3.36 14.89 8.13
C ASP A 154 -3.90 14.20 9.38
N TYR A 155 -3.12 14.26 10.45
CA TYR A 155 -3.47 13.64 11.73
C TYR A 155 -3.67 14.71 12.79
N ARG A 156 -4.74 14.57 13.56
CA ARG A 156 -5.01 15.40 14.73
C ARG A 156 -5.55 14.57 15.86
N VAL A 157 -5.23 14.99 17.09
CA VAL A 157 -5.77 14.36 18.29
C VAL A 157 -6.95 15.19 18.75
N VAL A 158 -8.10 14.54 18.86
CA VAL A 158 -9.36 15.15 19.30
C VAL A 158 -9.77 14.58 20.65
N MET A 159 -10.42 15.39 21.46
CA MET A 159 -11.07 15.01 22.69
C MET A 159 -12.58 15.12 22.53
N ILE A 160 -13.30 14.26 23.23
CA ILE A 160 -14.76 14.31 23.33
C ILE A 160 -15.10 14.75 24.75
N VAL A 161 -15.72 15.91 24.87
CA VAL A 161 -16.15 16.49 26.16
C VAL A 161 -17.57 16.04 26.49
N ASN A 162 -18.06 16.45 27.67
CA ASN A 162 -19.46 16.26 28.03
C ASN A 162 -20.38 16.83 26.96
N ASP A 163 -21.50 16.14 26.72
CA ASP A 163 -22.45 16.38 25.61
C ASP A 163 -21.99 15.88 24.23
N GLY A 164 -20.86 15.16 24.15
CA GLY A 164 -20.42 14.48 22.92
C GLY A 164 -19.76 15.40 21.90
N VAL A 165 -19.43 16.64 22.29
CA VAL A 165 -18.77 17.61 21.41
C VAL A 165 -17.32 17.20 21.17
N GLU A 166 -16.92 17.14 19.89
CA GLU A 166 -15.55 16.85 19.46
C GLU A 166 -14.74 18.15 19.36
N LEU A 167 -13.60 18.21 20.05
CA LEU A 167 -12.70 19.35 20.06
C LEU A 167 -11.27 18.91 19.78
N ASP A 168 -10.51 19.71 19.03
CA ASP A 168 -9.06 19.50 18.91
C ASP A 168 -8.39 19.65 20.29
N MET A 169 -7.50 18.71 20.64
CA MET A 169 -6.72 18.78 21.88
C MET A 169 -5.61 19.81 21.82
N ARG A 170 -5.14 20.15 20.62
CA ARG A 170 -4.08 21.13 20.42
C ARG A 170 -4.50 22.45 21.05
N ASP A 171 -3.61 22.97 21.90
CA ASP A 171 -3.78 24.24 22.63
C ASP A 171 -5.00 24.32 23.56
N ARG A 172 -5.72 23.21 23.80
CA ARG A 172 -6.90 23.15 24.67
C ARG A 172 -6.77 22.21 25.87
N CYS A 173 -5.62 21.54 26.00
CA CYS A 173 -5.34 20.62 27.10
C CYS A 173 -4.24 21.12 28.02
N SER A 174 -4.35 20.76 29.30
CA SER A 174 -3.31 21.00 30.31
C SER A 174 -2.04 20.16 30.03
N ALA A 175 -0.92 20.55 30.64
CA ALA A 175 0.35 19.82 30.51
C ALA A 175 0.22 18.34 30.94
N GLY A 176 -0.50 18.06 32.03
CA GLY A 176 -0.74 16.69 32.51
C GLY A 176 -1.61 15.86 31.55
N GLN A 177 -2.65 16.46 30.96
CA GLN A 177 -3.48 15.80 29.94
C GLN A 177 -2.68 15.49 28.67
N LYS A 178 -1.84 16.43 28.22
CA LYS A 178 -0.95 16.23 27.06
C LYS A 178 0.00 15.07 27.32
N MET A 179 0.66 15.05 28.48
CA MET A 179 1.55 13.98 28.88
C MET A 179 0.84 12.62 28.90
N LEU A 180 -0.32 12.53 29.56
CA LEU A 180 -1.10 11.28 29.61
C LEU A 180 -1.49 10.81 28.20
N ALA A 181 -2.03 11.70 27.37
CA ALA A 181 -2.41 11.39 26.01
C ALA A 181 -1.22 10.85 25.21
N CYS A 182 -0.04 11.48 25.32
CA CYS A 182 1.18 11.01 24.67
C CYS A 182 1.58 9.59 25.09
N ILE A 183 1.50 9.26 26.39
CA ILE A 183 1.81 7.91 26.88
C ILE A 183 0.81 6.89 26.35
N LEU A 184 -0.49 7.18 26.46
CA LEU A 184 -1.53 6.25 26.04
C LEU A 184 -1.53 6.03 24.52
N ILE A 185 -1.27 7.07 23.73
CA ILE A 185 -1.11 6.96 22.27
C ILE A 185 0.08 6.06 21.92
N ARG A 186 1.23 6.22 22.57
CA ARG A 186 2.41 5.36 22.34
C ARG A 186 2.11 3.90 22.65
N ILE A 187 1.39 3.64 23.74
CA ILE A 187 0.99 2.29 24.13
C ILE A 187 0.01 1.71 23.09
N ALA A 188 -1.01 2.46 22.68
CA ALA A 188 -1.98 2.00 21.69
C ALA A 188 -1.32 1.70 20.33
N LEU A 189 -0.39 2.55 19.89
CA LEU A 189 0.41 2.30 18.69
C LEU A 189 1.27 1.03 18.83
N ALA A 190 1.95 0.85 19.96
CA ALA A 190 2.77 -0.33 20.21
C ALA A 190 1.94 -1.62 20.26
N ASP A 191 0.73 -1.58 20.83
CA ASP A 191 -0.17 -2.74 20.84
C ASP A 191 -0.61 -3.14 19.42
N VAL A 192 -0.96 -2.15 18.58
CA VAL A 192 -1.50 -2.39 17.24
C VAL A 192 -0.44 -2.79 16.21
N PHE A 193 0.77 -2.21 16.31
CA PHE A 193 1.84 -2.43 15.34
C PHE A 193 2.96 -3.35 15.84
N GLY A 194 3.27 -3.31 17.14
CA GLY A 194 4.38 -4.07 17.75
C GLY A 194 3.96 -5.38 18.41
N GLY A 195 2.66 -5.66 18.51
CA GLY A 195 2.12 -6.85 19.15
C GLY A 195 2.28 -6.80 20.67
N MET A 196 1.30 -6.23 21.37
CA MET A 196 1.27 -6.02 22.83
C MET A 196 2.54 -5.37 23.41
N CYS A 197 2.44 -4.11 23.79
CA CYS A 197 3.48 -3.40 24.52
C CYS A 197 3.77 -4.08 25.86
N SER A 198 4.90 -4.78 25.96
CA SER A 198 5.36 -5.44 27.17
C SER A 198 6.24 -4.55 28.05
N ILE A 199 6.96 -3.60 27.46
CA ILE A 199 7.88 -2.71 28.18
C ILE A 199 7.66 -1.27 27.72
N ILE A 200 7.54 -0.34 28.67
CA ILE A 200 7.59 1.10 28.41
C ILE A 200 8.58 1.78 29.36
N ALA A 201 9.40 2.68 28.82
CA ALA A 201 10.30 3.52 29.60
C ALA A 201 9.84 4.99 29.52
N LEU A 202 9.71 5.64 30.66
CA LEU A 202 9.35 7.04 30.79
C LEU A 202 10.53 7.78 31.42
N ASP A 203 11.12 8.71 30.67
CA ASP A 203 12.23 9.54 31.12
C ASP A 203 11.71 10.92 31.53
N GLU A 204 11.91 11.27 32.80
CA GLU A 204 11.44 12.50 33.45
C GLU A 204 9.99 12.89 33.13
N PRO A 205 9.03 12.02 33.45
CA PRO A 205 7.62 12.25 33.11
C PRO A 205 7.02 13.51 33.74
N THR A 206 7.62 14.07 34.79
CA THR A 206 7.08 15.22 35.54
C THR A 206 7.69 16.57 35.15
N THR A 207 8.50 16.62 34.09
CA THR A 207 9.12 17.86 33.61
C THR A 207 8.08 18.97 33.40
N ASN A 208 8.28 20.13 34.06
CA ASN A 208 7.40 21.32 34.01
C ASN A 208 6.00 21.16 34.63
N LEU A 209 5.84 20.30 35.63
CA LEU A 209 4.57 20.11 36.34
C LEU A 209 4.64 20.58 37.79
N ASP A 210 3.51 21.09 38.29
CA ASP A 210 3.37 21.41 39.71
C ASP A 210 3.05 20.16 40.53
N ALA A 211 3.21 20.25 41.86
CA ALA A 211 3.03 19.12 42.78
C ALA A 211 1.63 18.46 42.69
N ILE A 212 0.59 19.24 42.38
CA ILE A 212 -0.78 18.72 42.22
C ILE A 212 -0.88 17.88 40.94
N LYS A 213 -0.30 18.36 39.83
CA LYS A 213 -0.24 17.62 38.57
C LYS A 213 0.60 16.36 38.69
N VAL A 214 1.72 16.41 39.42
CA VAL A 214 2.55 15.23 39.75
C VAL A 214 1.73 14.16 40.47
N HIS A 215 0.92 14.57 41.46
CA HIS A 215 0.03 13.65 42.17
C HIS A 215 -0.96 12.94 41.24
N HIS A 216 -1.60 13.70 40.35
CA HIS A 216 -2.52 13.12 39.36
C HIS A 216 -1.81 12.15 38.43
N ILE A 217 -0.61 12.48 37.95
CA ILE A 217 0.18 11.60 37.10
C ILE A 217 0.58 10.32 37.80
N ALA A 218 1.04 10.39 39.06
CA ALA A 218 1.37 9.21 39.81
C ALA A 218 0.16 8.28 39.96
N ALA A 219 -1.03 8.85 40.25
CA ALA A 219 -2.27 8.08 40.31
C ALA A 219 -2.62 7.43 38.95
N MET A 220 -2.48 8.18 37.85
CA MET A 220 -2.72 7.68 36.49
C MET A 220 -1.74 6.57 36.10
N LEU A 221 -0.45 6.73 36.37
CA LEU A 221 0.57 5.71 36.10
C LEU A 221 0.35 4.44 36.92
N ASN A 222 0.00 4.57 38.21
CA ASN A 222 -0.40 3.44 39.05
C ASN A 222 -1.64 2.72 38.49
N SER A 223 -2.65 3.46 38.05
CA SER A 223 -3.84 2.90 37.40
C SER A 223 -3.46 2.13 36.13
N LEU A 224 -2.62 2.73 35.28
CA LEU A 224 -2.15 2.12 34.05
C LEU A 224 -1.40 0.80 34.29
N VAL A 225 -0.47 0.77 35.26
CA VAL A 225 0.23 -0.45 35.67
C VAL A 225 -0.77 -1.49 36.19
N ALA A 226 -1.77 -1.09 36.99
CA ALA A 226 -2.76 -2.01 37.55
C ALA A 226 -3.72 -2.58 36.49
N VAL A 227 -4.11 -1.78 35.50
CA VAL A 227 -4.95 -2.19 34.35
C VAL A 227 -4.18 -3.20 33.51
N ARG A 228 -2.92 -2.89 33.17
CA ARG A 228 -2.06 -3.74 32.34
C ARG A 228 -1.64 -5.04 33.03
N ARG A 229 -1.38 -5.00 34.34
CA ARG A 229 -1.05 -6.20 35.14
C ARG A 229 -2.22 -7.18 35.23
N ARG A 230 -3.46 -6.69 35.27
CA ARG A 230 -4.67 -7.52 35.42
C ARG A 230 -5.21 -8.07 34.10
N GLY A 231 -5.10 -7.31 33.01
CA GLY A 231 -5.97 -7.49 31.84
C GLY A 231 -5.26 -7.64 30.51
N TYR A 232 -4.43 -8.67 30.32
CA TYR A 232 -4.05 -9.10 28.97
C TYR A 232 -3.71 -10.60 28.95
N SER A 233 -4.73 -11.44 28.72
CA SER A 233 -4.53 -12.83 28.32
C SER A 233 -4.46 -12.88 26.80
N THR A 234 -3.42 -13.50 26.25
CA THR A 234 -3.35 -13.79 24.81
C THR A 234 -4.43 -14.80 24.40
N SER A 235 -4.67 -14.96 23.10
CA SER A 235 -5.51 -16.02 22.54
C SER A 235 -5.09 -17.43 23.01
N ASP A 236 -3.81 -17.60 23.36
CA ASP A 236 -3.22 -18.85 23.89
C ASP A 236 -3.29 -18.95 25.42
N GLY A 237 -4.01 -18.04 26.10
CA GLY A 237 -4.18 -18.03 27.56
C GLY A 237 -2.94 -17.57 28.35
N GLN A 238 -1.83 -17.25 27.68
CA GLN A 238 -0.61 -16.75 28.32
C GLN A 238 -0.77 -15.26 28.67
N LYS A 239 -0.53 -14.91 29.94
CA LYS A 239 -0.44 -13.50 30.38
C LYS A 239 0.96 -12.98 30.05
N LYS A 240 1.08 -12.02 29.13
CA LYS A 240 2.37 -11.34 28.92
C LYS A 240 2.60 -10.33 30.05
N PRO A 241 3.78 -10.32 30.70
CA PRO A 241 4.08 -9.34 31.72
C PRO A 241 4.22 -7.95 31.10
N PHE A 242 3.67 -6.95 31.78
CA PHE A 242 3.88 -5.53 31.47
C PHE A 242 4.87 -4.94 32.46
N GLN A 243 5.92 -4.30 31.96
CA GLN A 243 6.98 -3.66 32.71
C GLN A 243 7.00 -2.16 32.38
N MET A 244 6.96 -1.34 33.42
CA MET A 244 7.12 0.10 33.31
C MET A 244 8.41 0.51 34.01
N ILE A 245 9.28 1.20 33.29
CA ILE A 245 10.53 1.78 33.79
C ILE A 245 10.32 3.28 33.85
N ILE A 246 10.56 3.89 35.02
CA ILE A 246 10.45 5.34 35.21
C ILE A 246 11.81 5.83 35.67
N ILE A 247 12.35 6.81 34.95
CA ILE A 247 13.55 7.54 35.31
C ILE A 247 13.09 8.92 35.77
N THR A 248 13.39 9.27 37.01
CA THR A 248 13.03 10.58 37.54
C THR A 248 13.96 11.04 38.66
N HIS A 249 14.08 12.36 38.81
CA HIS A 249 14.67 13.04 39.97
C HIS A 249 13.61 13.62 40.92
N ASP A 250 12.32 13.39 40.65
CA ASP A 250 11.20 13.89 41.47
C ASP A 250 10.87 12.89 42.60
N ASP A 251 11.36 13.17 43.80
CA ASP A 251 11.12 12.34 45.00
C ASP A 251 9.62 12.17 45.31
N HIS A 252 8.79 13.20 45.05
CA HIS A 252 7.35 13.10 45.29
C HIS A 252 6.68 12.09 44.35
N LEU A 253 7.10 12.04 43.09
CA LEU A 253 6.64 11.02 42.16
C LEU A 253 7.07 9.63 42.63
N VAL A 254 8.33 9.48 43.04
CA VAL A 254 8.87 8.19 43.53
C VAL A 254 8.05 7.67 44.70
N ASP A 255 7.79 8.50 45.72
CA ASP A 255 7.00 8.13 46.89
C ASP A 255 5.60 7.63 46.51
N LYS A 256 4.93 8.34 45.60
CA LYS A 256 3.57 7.99 45.17
C LYS A 256 3.52 6.70 44.36
N LEU A 257 4.54 6.44 43.54
CA LEU A 257 4.68 5.18 42.80
C LEU A 257 5.05 4.02 43.72
N MET A 258 5.90 4.25 44.72
CA MET A 258 6.25 3.27 45.74
C MET A 258 5.02 2.79 46.51
N ILE A 259 4.15 3.71 46.92
CA ILE A 259 2.91 3.39 47.65
C ILE A 259 1.93 2.62 46.76
N GLY A 260 1.71 3.07 45.53
CA GLY A 260 0.67 2.53 44.65
C GLY A 260 1.07 1.24 43.92
N SER A 261 2.25 1.21 43.32
CA SER A 261 2.73 0.07 42.51
C SER A 261 3.51 -0.97 43.32
N LYS A 262 4.00 -0.58 44.51
CA LYS A 262 4.77 -1.41 45.45
C LYS A 262 5.89 -2.22 44.77
N PRO A 263 6.86 -1.56 44.11
CA PRO A 263 8.04 -2.25 43.62
C PRO A 263 8.88 -2.77 44.80
N GLU A 264 9.60 -3.87 44.57
CA GLU A 264 10.47 -4.48 45.57
C GLU A 264 11.65 -3.57 45.93
N PHE A 265 12.24 -2.92 44.92
CA PHE A 265 13.32 -1.97 45.07
C PHE A 265 13.29 -0.93 43.95
N ILE A 266 13.99 0.18 44.17
CA ILE A 266 14.33 1.18 43.17
C ILE A 266 15.84 1.20 42.93
N TYR A 267 16.24 1.72 41.78
CA TYR A 267 17.63 2.02 41.46
C TYR A 267 17.89 3.51 41.66
N VAL A 268 18.89 3.84 42.47
CA VAL A 268 19.37 5.20 42.68
C VAL A 268 20.69 5.36 41.93
N LEU A 269 20.80 6.39 41.09
CA LEU A 269 22.00 6.74 40.35
C LEU A 269 22.72 7.86 41.08
N GLU A 270 23.99 7.65 41.44
CA GLU A 270 24.84 8.64 42.11
C GLU A 270 26.14 8.84 41.32
N LYS A 271 26.77 10.00 41.43
CA LYS A 271 28.14 10.23 40.91
C LYS A 271 29.11 10.36 42.06
N ASP A 272 30.25 9.72 41.95
CA ASP A 272 31.34 9.91 42.90
C ASP A 272 32.09 11.23 42.67
N SER A 273 33.08 11.51 43.53
CA SER A 273 33.94 12.69 43.45
C SER A 273 34.78 12.76 42.16
N TYR A 274 34.90 11.65 41.42
CA TYR A 274 35.62 11.57 40.15
C TYR A 274 34.68 11.65 38.94
N GLY A 275 33.36 11.82 39.17
CA GLY A 275 32.35 11.91 38.13
C GLY A 275 31.91 10.56 37.55
N ILE A 276 32.31 9.44 38.16
CA ILE A 276 31.90 8.09 37.75
C ILE A 276 30.52 7.79 38.32
N SER A 277 29.61 7.32 37.47
CA SER A 277 28.25 6.96 37.87
C SER A 277 28.20 5.58 38.53
N HIS A 278 27.54 5.50 39.68
CA HIS A 278 27.29 4.28 40.43
C HIS A 278 25.80 4.04 40.57
N VAL A 279 25.38 2.78 40.57
CA VAL A 279 23.99 2.37 40.72
C VAL A 279 23.81 1.60 42.02
N LYS A 280 22.87 2.03 42.86
CA LYS A 280 22.56 1.40 44.13
C LYS A 280 21.11 0.96 44.17
N ARG A 281 20.84 -0.22 44.73
CA ARG A 281 19.47 -0.67 45.02
C ARG A 281 19.01 -0.14 46.37
N GLN A 282 17.81 0.41 46.41
CA GLN A 282 17.13 0.81 47.64
C GLN A 282 15.81 0.05 47.74
N PHE A 283 15.67 -0.78 48.77
CA PHE A 283 14.49 -1.60 49.01
C PHE A 283 13.40 -0.79 49.73
N SER A 284 12.14 -1.05 49.37
CA SER A 284 10.97 -0.31 49.86
C SER A 284 10.64 -0.57 51.34
N ASP A 285 11.24 -1.59 51.95
CA ASP A 285 11.07 -1.98 53.36
C ASP A 285 12.13 -1.38 54.31
N GLY A 286 13.04 -0.54 53.80
CA GLY A 286 14.13 0.04 54.58
C GLY A 286 15.19 -0.99 55.01
N LYS A 287 15.13 -2.23 54.50
CA LYS A 287 16.18 -3.23 54.73
C LYS A 287 17.30 -3.03 53.72
N ARG A 288 18.50 -2.77 54.22
CA ARG A 288 19.71 -2.91 53.41
C ARG A 288 19.96 -4.40 53.14
N PRO A 289 20.62 -4.75 52.03
CA PRO A 289 21.07 -6.13 51.79
C PRO A 289 21.95 -6.69 52.92
N ASP A 290 22.48 -5.83 53.79
CA ASP A 290 23.36 -6.17 54.91
C ASP A 290 22.62 -6.45 56.24
N GLY A 291 21.29 -6.56 56.24
CA GLY A 291 20.52 -6.93 57.44
C GLY A 291 20.43 -5.86 58.54
N VAL A 292 20.98 -4.66 58.32
CA VAL A 292 20.89 -3.54 59.28
C VAL A 292 19.62 -2.72 59.00
N MET A 293 18.69 -2.75 59.95
CA MET A 293 17.46 -1.93 59.95
C MET A 293 17.81 -0.44 59.95
N ALA A 294 17.30 0.32 58.98
CA ALA A 294 17.29 1.77 59.06
C ALA A 294 16.18 2.22 60.03
N SER A 295 16.55 3.04 61.00
CA SER A 295 15.67 3.70 61.96
C SER A 295 14.68 4.65 61.27
N TRP A 296 13.59 4.12 60.72
CA TRP A 296 12.42 4.92 60.35
C TRP A 296 11.13 4.42 61.02
N ALA A 297 11.24 3.41 61.91
CA ALA A 297 10.14 2.84 62.67
C ALA A 297 10.11 3.33 64.13
N ALA A 298 10.19 4.64 64.35
CA ALA A 298 10.01 5.24 65.69
C ALA A 298 8.88 6.27 65.78
N ALA A 299 8.09 6.48 64.72
CA ALA A 299 7.01 7.49 64.72
C ALA A 299 5.58 6.92 64.61
N ALA A 300 5.39 5.59 64.67
CA ALA A 300 4.08 4.97 64.48
C ALA A 300 3.69 3.91 65.54
N SER A 301 4.31 3.94 66.72
CA SER A 301 4.05 2.96 67.80
C SER A 301 3.78 3.59 69.17
N SER A 302 3.09 4.73 69.21
CA SER A 302 2.57 5.30 70.46
C SER A 302 1.11 5.70 70.35
N LEU A 303 0.24 4.78 69.93
CA LEU A 303 -1.20 4.86 70.19
C LEU A 303 -1.72 3.46 70.51
N THR A 304 -1.64 3.09 71.79
CA THR A 304 -2.47 2.03 72.35
C THR A 304 -3.93 2.50 72.47
N PRO A 305 -4.92 1.63 72.23
CA PRO A 305 -6.33 1.97 72.40
C PRO A 305 -6.70 1.85 73.89
N LEU A 306 -7.14 2.95 74.50
CA LEU A 306 -7.85 2.91 75.77
C LEU A 306 -9.35 3.01 75.50
N SER A 307 -10.06 2.09 76.13
CA SER A 307 -11.49 1.82 76.10
C SER A 307 -12.34 2.99 76.62
N ARG A 308 -13.60 2.97 76.14
CA ARG A 308 -14.77 3.71 76.61
C ARG A 308 -14.85 3.84 78.15
N ASP A 309 -15.12 5.04 78.65
CA ASP A 309 -16.40 5.41 79.30
C ASP A 309 -16.33 6.81 79.97
N ALA A 310 -17.46 7.52 79.86
CA ALA A 310 -17.98 8.60 80.73
C ALA A 310 -17.10 9.84 81.06
N CYS A 311 -17.53 11.03 80.60
CA CYS A 311 -18.19 12.02 81.46
C CYS A 311 -18.60 13.27 80.66
N GLU A 312 -19.86 13.65 80.84
CA GLU A 312 -20.41 14.97 80.56
C GLU A 312 -19.63 16.04 81.34
N GLU A 313 -19.41 17.21 80.73
CA GLU A 313 -19.69 18.50 81.39
C GLU A 313 -19.70 19.66 80.37
N HIS A 314 -20.73 20.49 80.52
CA HIS A 314 -20.94 21.78 79.87
C HIS A 314 -19.78 22.76 80.09
N PHE A 315 -19.51 23.65 79.12
CA PHE A 315 -19.48 25.09 79.39
C PHE A 315 -19.60 25.92 78.09
N GLU A 316 -20.51 26.88 78.12
CA GLU A 316 -20.74 27.92 77.13
C GLU A 316 -19.69 29.05 77.19
N CYS A 317 -19.75 29.90 76.16
CA CYS A 317 -19.60 31.36 76.15
C CYS A 317 -18.33 32.01 75.54
N ARG A 318 -18.60 32.68 74.41
CA ARG A 318 -18.39 34.11 74.09
C ARG A 318 -17.07 34.61 73.48
N ASP A 319 -17.26 35.21 72.31
CA ASP A 319 -16.89 36.56 71.87
C ASP A 319 -15.47 37.10 72.14
N CYS A 320 -14.74 37.31 71.04
CA CYS A 320 -14.09 38.56 70.61
C CYS A 320 -13.34 38.23 69.30
N GLY A 321 -13.50 38.88 68.15
CA GLY A 321 -13.80 40.28 67.94
C GLY A 321 -12.51 41.09 67.83
N TYR A 322 -11.73 40.86 66.77
CA TYR A 322 -10.90 41.82 66.02
C TYR A 322 -10.54 41.20 64.67
#